data_AF-A0A086TIG9-F1
#
_entry.id   AF-A0A086TIG9-F1
#
_cell.length_a   1.000
_cell.length_b   1.000
_cell.length_c   1.000
_cell.angle_alpha   90.00
_cell.angle_beta   90.00
_cell.angle_gamma   90.00
#
_symmetry.space_group_name_H-M   'P 1'
#
loop_
_entity.id
_entity.type
_entity.pdbx_description
1 polymer ?
#
loop_
_entity_poly.entity_id
_entity_poly.type
_entity_poly.pdbx_seq_one_letter_code
_entity_poly.pdbx_strand_id
1 'polypeptide(L)'
;MATENCVLVRLLAHLSFSNMPLKLPVRLLDVSLMKVEMYRDIQDDVRKEGYICISHVWGDMKEYSASKLGIKGGVDWKIPLSDPKKLERIRKAVLHQKKKYCWLDLVCIPQGDDRLDERIVEIPHMGSYYEGATMTLVMATYRHPAPAIIRKPVGVIMGALYGTTSMSLKVANMSYRLTDLGMEEEEWFKRVWTFQEAIFSKSLKYVTYSGRHHDLTDILDKITDMSEGKPGDIDDILEHNHELDRLSYAIREYYKGKTDLVEVMSKACWRNRTKDHDVVYGVMAVLGYATLPVRYDITLEELNEAVVRYAYSQGDISWLSVGGNTGKGFIQPVCQTFTRVGKYWKSVNLEQSL
;
A
#
# COMPACT_ATOMS: atom_id res chain seq x y z
N MET A 1 27.26 23.13 -13.24
CA MET A 1 28.07 21.91 -13.46
C MET A 1 27.79 20.76 -12.47
N ALA A 2 27.94 20.88 -11.15
CA ALA A 2 27.62 19.76 -10.23
C ALA A 2 26.10 19.48 -10.07
N THR A 3 25.26 20.50 -10.23
CA THR A 3 23.80 20.41 -10.14
C THR A 3 23.15 19.83 -11.40
N GLU A 4 23.72 20.04 -12.57
CA GLU A 4 23.20 19.52 -13.85
C GLU A 4 23.44 18.01 -14.01
N ASN A 5 24.59 17.51 -13.54
CA ASN A 5 24.90 16.07 -13.57
C ASN A 5 24.00 15.26 -12.62
N CYS A 6 23.57 15.84 -11.49
CA CYS A 6 22.67 15.17 -10.54
C CYS A 6 21.24 15.06 -11.10
N VAL A 7 20.81 16.05 -11.88
CA VAL A 7 19.52 16.02 -12.60
C VAL A 7 19.55 15.00 -13.75
N LEU A 8 20.67 14.91 -14.49
CA LEU A 8 20.82 13.97 -15.60
C LEU A 8 20.83 12.51 -15.12
N VAL A 9 21.51 12.21 -14.00
CA VAL A 9 21.51 10.85 -13.39
C VAL A 9 20.13 10.48 -12.86
N ARG A 10 19.39 11.42 -12.25
CA ARG A 10 17.98 11.20 -11.84
C ARG A 10 17.07 10.94 -13.03
N LEU A 11 17.21 11.70 -14.12
CA LEU A 11 16.43 11.51 -15.34
C LEU A 11 16.74 10.16 -16.02
N LEU A 12 18.00 9.74 -16.06
CA LEU A 12 18.40 8.46 -16.65
C LEU A 12 17.96 7.26 -15.79
N ALA A 13 18.01 7.37 -14.46
CA ALA A 13 17.46 6.35 -13.55
C ALA A 13 15.93 6.24 -13.72
N HIS A 14 15.20 7.37 -13.70
CA HIS A 14 13.75 7.37 -13.92
C HIS A 14 13.36 6.81 -15.30
N LEU A 15 14.06 7.17 -16.37
CA LEU A 15 13.79 6.65 -17.71
C LEU A 15 14.09 5.14 -17.84
N SER A 16 14.96 4.58 -16.99
CA SER A 16 15.31 3.16 -17.03
C SER A 16 14.39 2.27 -16.18
N PHE A 17 13.79 2.78 -15.09
CA PHE A 17 12.88 2.00 -14.25
C PHE A 17 11.43 1.97 -14.78
N SER A 18 11.00 3.00 -15.51
CA SER A 18 9.62 3.12 -16.04
C SER A 18 9.31 2.23 -17.27
N ASN A 19 10.25 1.42 -17.76
CA ASN A 19 10.10 0.66 -19.01
C ASN A 19 10.24 -0.87 -18.86
N MET A 20 10.31 -1.41 -17.63
CA MET A 20 10.19 -2.87 -17.50
C MET A 20 8.76 -3.32 -17.80
N PRO A 21 8.56 -4.32 -18.68
CA PRO A 21 7.23 -4.79 -19.00
C PRO A 21 6.55 -5.32 -17.74
N LEU A 22 5.30 -4.89 -17.51
CA LEU A 22 4.50 -5.34 -16.38
C LEU A 22 4.46 -6.86 -16.33
N LYS A 23 4.84 -7.42 -15.19
CA LYS A 23 4.67 -8.85 -14.97
C LYS A 23 3.20 -9.16 -14.71
N LEU A 24 2.68 -10.12 -15.46
CA LEU A 24 1.29 -10.54 -15.37
C LEU A 24 1.11 -11.52 -14.20
N PRO A 25 -0.06 -11.52 -13.52
CA PRO A 25 -0.36 -12.50 -12.49
C PRO A 25 -0.24 -13.93 -13.01
N VAL A 26 0.20 -14.86 -12.15
CA VAL A 26 0.23 -16.30 -12.52
C VAL A 26 -1.18 -16.87 -12.53
N ARG A 27 -2.03 -16.42 -11.59
CA ARG A 27 -3.39 -16.92 -11.38
C ARG A 27 -4.37 -15.76 -11.17
N LEU A 28 -5.62 -15.98 -11.55
CA LEU A 28 -6.74 -15.10 -11.24
C LEU A 28 -7.94 -15.92 -10.77
N LEU A 29 -8.74 -15.36 -9.88
CA LEU A 29 -10.03 -15.92 -9.49
C LEU A 29 -11.11 -15.49 -10.49
N ASP A 30 -11.71 -16.45 -11.17
CA ASP A 30 -13.00 -16.27 -11.84
C ASP A 30 -14.10 -16.32 -10.78
N VAL A 31 -14.68 -15.16 -10.45
CA VAL A 31 -15.71 -15.04 -9.42
C VAL A 31 -17.09 -15.54 -9.87
N SER A 32 -17.29 -15.70 -11.18
CA SER A 32 -18.54 -16.23 -11.74
C SER A 32 -18.62 -17.74 -11.54
N LEU A 33 -17.50 -18.43 -11.78
CA LEU A 33 -17.36 -19.87 -11.58
C LEU A 33 -16.91 -20.24 -10.16
N MET A 34 -16.37 -19.28 -9.41
CA MET A 34 -15.66 -19.50 -8.15
C MET A 34 -14.50 -20.50 -8.36
N LYS A 35 -13.65 -20.23 -9.34
CA LYS A 35 -12.52 -21.08 -9.70
C LYS A 35 -11.27 -20.23 -9.93
N VAL A 36 -10.13 -20.67 -9.39
CA VAL A 36 -8.85 -20.04 -9.70
C VAL A 36 -8.32 -20.64 -11.00
N GLU A 37 -8.00 -19.79 -11.96
CA GLU A 37 -7.53 -20.17 -13.28
C GLU A 37 -6.10 -19.64 -13.48
N MET A 38 -5.28 -20.38 -14.22
CA MET A 38 -3.97 -19.90 -14.63
C MET A 38 -4.16 -18.79 -15.67
N TYR A 39 -3.46 -17.67 -15.50
CA TYR A 39 -3.60 -16.52 -16.40
C TYR A 39 -3.38 -16.91 -17.86
N ARG A 40 -2.38 -17.75 -18.14
CA ARG A 40 -2.05 -18.24 -19.50
C ARG A 40 -3.24 -18.91 -20.20
N ASP A 41 -4.14 -19.54 -19.45
CA ASP A 41 -5.28 -20.29 -19.99
C ASP A 41 -6.48 -19.37 -20.27
N ILE A 42 -6.51 -18.17 -19.66
CA ILE A 42 -7.59 -17.18 -19.79
C ILE A 42 -7.11 -15.84 -20.36
N GLN A 43 -5.88 -15.78 -20.89
CA GLN A 43 -5.20 -14.53 -21.25
C GLN A 43 -5.98 -13.67 -22.25
N ASP A 44 -6.64 -14.28 -23.24
CA ASP A 44 -7.36 -13.54 -24.28
C ASP A 44 -8.63 -12.89 -23.72
N ASP A 45 -9.31 -13.59 -22.80
CA ASP A 45 -10.46 -13.06 -22.08
C ASP A 45 -10.02 -11.92 -21.15
N VAL A 46 -8.93 -12.11 -20.41
CA VAL A 46 -8.39 -11.08 -19.51
C VAL A 46 -7.87 -9.85 -20.27
N ARG A 47 -7.29 -10.01 -21.46
CA ARG A 47 -6.89 -8.87 -22.32
C ARG A 47 -8.07 -8.04 -22.78
N LYS A 48 -9.22 -8.69 -23.02
CA LYS A 48 -10.45 -8.04 -23.47
C LYS A 48 -11.22 -7.40 -22.31
N GLU A 49 -11.40 -8.14 -21.22
CA GLU A 49 -12.25 -7.74 -20.10
C GLU A 49 -11.48 -7.04 -18.97
N GLY A 50 -10.17 -7.22 -18.91
CA GLY A 50 -9.34 -6.82 -17.78
C GLY A 50 -9.61 -7.65 -16.52
N TYR A 51 -8.81 -7.41 -15.49
CA TYR A 51 -9.05 -7.93 -14.13
C TYR A 51 -9.00 -6.78 -13.12
N ILE A 52 -9.42 -7.06 -11.89
CA ILE A 52 -9.31 -6.14 -10.76
C ILE A 52 -8.47 -6.76 -9.64
N CYS A 53 -7.71 -5.95 -8.92
CA CYS A 53 -7.06 -6.42 -7.70
C CYS A 53 -7.98 -6.25 -6.49
N ILE A 54 -7.84 -7.13 -5.51
CA ILE A 54 -8.52 -7.03 -4.23
C ILE A 54 -7.48 -6.71 -3.16
N SER A 55 -7.64 -5.57 -2.53
CA SER A 55 -6.84 -5.13 -1.40
C SER A 55 -7.65 -5.30 -0.12
N HIS A 56 -7.17 -6.11 0.82
CA HIS A 56 -7.88 -6.40 2.06
C HIS A 56 -6.90 -6.64 3.21
N VAL A 57 -7.36 -6.44 4.43
CA VAL A 57 -6.57 -6.79 5.62
C VAL A 57 -6.88 -8.23 6.02
N TRP A 58 -5.82 -9.02 6.20
CA TRP A 58 -5.92 -10.46 6.50
C TRP A 58 -6.66 -10.70 7.84
N GLY A 59 -6.31 -9.96 8.89
CA GLY A 59 -6.92 -10.05 10.22
C GLY A 59 -6.53 -11.32 10.98
N ASP A 60 -7.33 -11.74 11.95
CA ASP A 60 -7.11 -12.99 12.70
C ASP A 60 -7.44 -14.21 11.85
N MET A 61 -6.41 -14.86 11.33
CA MET A 61 -6.56 -15.89 10.31
C MET A 61 -6.94 -17.25 10.88
N LYS A 62 -7.85 -17.92 10.17
CA LYS A 62 -8.15 -19.34 10.33
C LYS A 62 -7.98 -20.02 8.99
N GLU A 63 -7.51 -21.27 9.00
CA GLU A 63 -7.33 -22.04 7.78
C GLU A 63 -8.63 -22.70 7.33
N TYR A 64 -8.95 -22.55 6.05
CA TYR A 64 -10.11 -23.18 5.41
C TYR A 64 -9.66 -23.97 4.18
N SER A 65 -10.36 -25.07 3.88
CA SER A 65 -10.23 -25.71 2.56
C SER A 65 -10.93 -24.86 1.49
N ALA A 66 -10.41 -24.88 0.27
CA ALA A 66 -11.03 -24.25 -0.89
C ALA A 66 -12.51 -24.63 -1.06
N SER A 67 -12.82 -25.92 -0.93
CA SER A 67 -14.19 -26.46 -1.01
C SER A 67 -15.14 -25.85 0.03
N LYS A 68 -14.67 -25.63 1.27
CA LYS A 68 -15.47 -25.02 2.34
C LYS A 68 -15.77 -23.55 2.09
N LEU A 69 -14.92 -22.88 1.33
CA LEU A 69 -15.12 -21.50 0.87
C LEU A 69 -15.90 -21.42 -0.46
N GLY A 70 -16.34 -22.56 -1.00
CA GLY A 70 -17.08 -22.62 -2.27
C GLY A 70 -16.21 -22.43 -3.51
N ILE A 71 -14.87 -22.48 -3.37
CA ILE A 71 -13.95 -22.48 -4.50
C ILE A 71 -13.95 -23.89 -5.12
N LYS A 72 -14.30 -23.96 -6.40
CA LYS A 72 -14.57 -25.20 -7.14
C LYS A 72 -13.35 -25.80 -7.81
N GLY A 73 -12.22 -25.08 -7.87
CA GLY A 73 -10.99 -25.59 -8.45
C GLY A 73 -9.85 -24.57 -8.48
N GLY A 74 -8.66 -25.05 -8.82
CA GLY A 74 -7.44 -24.25 -8.97
C GLY A 74 -6.70 -23.91 -7.68
N VAL A 75 -7.21 -24.38 -6.53
CA VAL A 75 -6.60 -24.20 -5.21
C VAL A 75 -6.60 -25.54 -4.47
N ASP A 76 -5.41 -26.09 -4.23
CA ASP A 76 -5.19 -27.33 -3.48
C ASP A 76 -4.56 -27.09 -2.09
N TRP A 77 -4.37 -25.82 -1.71
CA TRP A 77 -3.83 -25.42 -0.41
C TRP A 77 -4.90 -24.89 0.56
N LYS A 78 -4.49 -24.68 1.82
CA LYS A 78 -5.34 -24.06 2.86
C LYS A 78 -5.34 -22.55 2.70
N ILE A 79 -6.52 -21.94 2.74
CA ILE A 79 -6.68 -20.50 2.58
C ILE A 79 -6.80 -19.86 3.98
N PRO A 80 -5.86 -18.98 4.37
CA PRO A 80 -5.92 -18.29 5.65
C PRO A 80 -6.86 -17.08 5.54
N LEU A 81 -8.03 -17.17 6.18
CA LEU A 81 -9.07 -16.15 6.08
C LEU A 81 -9.62 -15.83 7.46
N SER A 82 -9.94 -14.57 7.74
CA SER A 82 -10.54 -14.19 9.03
C SER A 82 -12.02 -14.53 9.16
N ASP A 83 -12.77 -14.42 8.05
CA ASP A 83 -14.19 -14.71 7.98
C ASP A 83 -14.54 -15.30 6.60
N PRO A 84 -15.11 -16.51 6.51
CA PRO A 84 -15.60 -17.09 5.24
C PRO A 84 -16.53 -16.16 4.45
N LYS A 85 -17.31 -15.32 5.12
CA LYS A 85 -18.20 -14.34 4.46
C LYS A 85 -17.43 -13.28 3.67
N LYS A 86 -16.13 -13.08 3.95
CA LYS A 86 -15.28 -12.13 3.22
C LYS A 86 -15.21 -12.50 1.73
N LEU A 87 -15.08 -13.78 1.40
CA LEU A 87 -14.98 -14.20 -0.01
C LEU A 87 -16.27 -13.94 -0.78
N GLU A 88 -17.42 -14.17 -0.16
CA GLU A 88 -18.72 -13.84 -0.76
C GLU A 88 -18.91 -12.33 -0.94
N ARG A 89 -18.45 -11.52 0.02
CA ARG A 89 -18.42 -10.04 -0.13
C ARG A 89 -17.54 -9.62 -1.30
N ILE A 90 -16.35 -10.20 -1.42
CA ILE A 90 -15.42 -9.94 -2.54
C ILE A 90 -16.09 -10.30 -3.87
N ARG A 91 -16.67 -11.50 -3.97
CA ARG A 91 -17.42 -11.93 -5.17
C ARG A 91 -18.49 -10.92 -5.57
N LYS A 92 -19.35 -10.52 -4.63
CA LYS A 92 -20.41 -9.53 -4.89
C LYS A 92 -19.84 -8.19 -5.35
N ALA A 93 -18.76 -7.73 -4.73
CA ALA A 93 -18.11 -6.47 -5.06
C ALA A 93 -17.48 -6.49 -6.47
N VAL A 94 -16.83 -7.60 -6.85
CA VAL A 94 -16.25 -7.80 -8.18
C VAL A 94 -17.35 -7.79 -9.26
N LEU A 95 -18.43 -8.53 -9.04
CA LEU A 95 -19.58 -8.57 -9.95
C LEU A 95 -20.29 -7.23 -10.06
N HIS A 96 -20.35 -6.45 -8.97
CA HIS A 96 -20.90 -5.08 -9.00
C HIS A 96 -20.12 -4.17 -9.95
N GLN A 97 -18.81 -4.37 -10.08
CA GLN A 97 -17.97 -3.65 -11.06
C GLN A 97 -18.08 -4.20 -12.48
N LYS A 98 -18.98 -5.16 -12.74
CA LYS A 98 -19.13 -5.85 -14.03
C LYS A 98 -17.82 -6.51 -14.49
N LYS A 99 -17.06 -7.05 -13.55
CA LYS A 99 -15.82 -7.79 -13.81
C LYS A 99 -16.01 -9.25 -13.45
N LYS A 100 -15.29 -10.10 -14.17
CA LYS A 100 -15.29 -11.55 -14.00
C LYS A 100 -14.05 -12.05 -13.26
N TYR A 101 -12.90 -11.46 -13.55
CA TYR A 101 -11.62 -11.85 -12.98
C TYR A 101 -11.15 -10.89 -11.90
N CYS A 102 -10.70 -11.44 -10.79
CA CYS A 102 -9.95 -10.67 -9.81
C CYS A 102 -8.66 -11.38 -9.37
N TRP A 103 -7.67 -10.57 -9.01
CA TRP A 103 -6.50 -11.03 -8.30
C TRP A 103 -6.72 -10.80 -6.80
N LEU A 104 -6.61 -11.86 -6.02
CA LEU A 104 -6.71 -11.84 -4.56
C LEU A 104 -5.57 -12.69 -4.02
N ASP A 105 -4.64 -12.05 -3.33
CA ASP A 105 -3.43 -12.65 -2.74
C ASP A 105 -3.69 -14.00 -2.05
N LEU A 106 -4.75 -14.10 -1.24
CA LEU A 106 -5.11 -15.31 -0.47
C LEU A 106 -5.38 -16.56 -1.31
N VAL A 107 -5.81 -16.40 -2.56
CA VAL A 107 -6.22 -17.51 -3.42
C VAL A 107 -5.47 -17.57 -4.74
N CYS A 108 -4.80 -16.48 -5.14
CA CYS A 108 -4.01 -16.43 -6.36
C CYS A 108 -2.54 -16.75 -6.09
N ILE A 109 -2.05 -16.51 -4.87
CA ILE A 109 -0.74 -16.95 -4.42
C ILE A 109 -0.92 -18.22 -3.56
N PRO A 110 -0.15 -19.29 -3.80
CA PRO A 110 -0.12 -20.47 -2.93
C PRO A 110 0.17 -20.11 -1.47
N GLN A 111 -0.66 -20.63 -0.56
CA GLN A 111 -0.54 -20.40 0.87
C GLN A 111 -0.15 -21.71 1.57
N GLY A 112 1.02 -21.74 2.19
CA GLY A 112 1.55 -22.94 2.83
C GLY A 112 3.07 -22.91 2.83
N ASP A 113 3.68 -23.54 3.83
CA ASP A 113 5.15 -23.59 3.94
C ASP A 113 5.77 -24.50 2.86
N ASP A 114 5.03 -25.50 2.39
CA ASP A 114 5.41 -26.40 1.30
C ASP A 114 5.40 -25.73 -0.09
N ARG A 115 4.89 -24.51 -0.19
CA ARG A 115 4.81 -23.72 -1.43
C ARG A 115 5.61 -22.42 -1.36
N LEU A 116 6.59 -22.35 -0.46
CA LEU A 116 7.43 -21.18 -0.28
C LEU A 116 8.07 -20.72 -1.60
N ASP A 117 8.59 -21.67 -2.40
CA ASP A 117 9.28 -21.39 -3.66
C ASP A 117 8.41 -20.67 -4.69
N GLU A 118 7.12 -21.03 -4.79
CA GLU A 118 6.19 -20.32 -5.68
C GLU A 118 5.87 -18.92 -5.12
N ARG A 119 5.63 -18.83 -3.81
CA ARG A 119 5.24 -17.59 -3.14
C ARG A 119 6.33 -16.52 -3.21
N ILE A 120 7.60 -16.88 -2.97
CA ILE A 120 8.72 -15.91 -3.00
C ILE A 120 8.98 -15.35 -4.39
N VAL A 121 8.56 -16.07 -5.45
CA VAL A 121 8.64 -15.59 -6.84
C VAL A 121 7.52 -14.61 -7.15
N GLU A 122 6.32 -14.78 -6.57
CA GLU A 122 5.17 -13.92 -6.87
C GLU A 122 5.16 -12.60 -6.07
N ILE A 123 5.55 -12.62 -4.79
CA ILE A 123 5.52 -11.43 -3.91
C ILE A 123 6.23 -10.21 -4.51
N PRO A 124 7.46 -10.31 -5.06
CA PRO A 124 8.16 -9.16 -5.64
C PRO A 124 7.39 -8.48 -6.79
N HIS A 125 6.48 -9.21 -7.44
CA HIS A 125 5.72 -8.75 -8.60
C HIS A 125 4.31 -8.26 -8.29
N MET A 126 3.90 -8.27 -7.01
CA MET A 126 2.59 -7.78 -6.60
C MET A 126 2.33 -6.37 -7.13
N GLY A 127 3.30 -5.46 -7.04
CA GLY A 127 3.18 -4.11 -7.58
C GLY A 127 2.72 -4.08 -9.05
N SER A 128 3.33 -4.89 -9.92
CA SER A 128 2.93 -5.03 -11.32
C SER A 128 1.51 -5.57 -11.50
N TYR A 129 1.03 -6.42 -10.57
CA TYR A 129 -0.33 -6.94 -10.62
C TYR A 129 -1.35 -5.84 -10.32
N TYR A 130 -1.09 -4.99 -9.33
CA TYR A 130 -1.94 -3.83 -9.03
C TYR A 130 -1.89 -2.78 -10.15
N GLU A 131 -0.71 -2.54 -10.71
CA GLU A 131 -0.52 -1.61 -11.83
C GLU A 131 -1.19 -2.11 -13.13
N GLY A 132 -1.15 -3.41 -13.39
CA GLY A 132 -1.82 -4.06 -14.52
C GLY A 132 -3.34 -4.12 -14.40
N ALA A 133 -3.90 -3.99 -13.19
CA ALA A 133 -5.33 -4.10 -12.95
C ALA A 133 -6.11 -2.89 -13.52
N THR A 134 -7.41 -3.10 -13.80
CA THR A 134 -8.32 -2.01 -14.19
C THR A 134 -8.56 -1.06 -13.02
N MET A 135 -8.69 -1.62 -11.82
CA MET A 135 -8.89 -0.94 -10.55
C MET A 135 -8.59 -1.90 -9.41
N THR A 136 -8.51 -1.35 -8.21
CA THR A 136 -8.35 -2.11 -6.98
C THR A 136 -9.53 -1.87 -6.05
N LEU A 137 -10.14 -2.95 -5.60
CA LEU A 137 -11.19 -2.91 -4.58
C LEU A 137 -10.55 -2.97 -3.19
N VAL A 138 -10.74 -1.91 -2.40
CA VAL A 138 -10.32 -1.86 -1.01
C VAL A 138 -11.47 -2.35 -0.12
N MET A 139 -11.29 -3.52 0.49
CA MET A 139 -12.33 -4.17 1.28
C MET A 139 -12.28 -3.68 2.73
N ALA A 140 -13.32 -2.95 3.15
CA ALA A 140 -13.47 -2.43 4.50
C ALA A 140 -13.44 -3.54 5.55
N THR A 141 -12.70 -3.28 6.63
CA THR A 141 -12.68 -4.11 7.84
C THR A 141 -13.57 -3.57 8.94
N TYR A 142 -13.71 -2.25 9.00
CA TYR A 142 -14.52 -1.58 9.99
C TYR A 142 -16.00 -1.91 9.76
N ARG A 143 -16.63 -2.43 10.81
CA ARG A 143 -18.08 -2.54 10.89
C ARG A 143 -18.56 -1.34 11.65
N HIS A 144 -19.29 -0.44 10.96
CA HIS A 144 -20.01 0.60 11.67
C HIS A 144 -20.83 -0.04 12.80
N PRO A 145 -20.64 0.42 14.06
CA PRO A 145 -21.66 0.24 15.07
C PRO A 145 -22.98 0.76 14.49
N ALA A 146 -24.11 0.13 14.81
CA ALA A 146 -25.45 0.62 14.45
C ALA A 146 -25.49 2.15 14.61
N PRO A 147 -26.13 2.90 13.69
CA PRO A 147 -25.86 4.32 13.47
C PRO A 147 -25.87 5.05 14.81
N ALA A 148 -24.68 5.40 15.28
CA ALA A 148 -24.57 6.33 16.37
C ALA A 148 -25.07 7.65 15.78
N ILE A 149 -26.32 7.97 16.06
CA ILE A 149 -27.01 9.24 15.77
C ILE A 149 -26.22 10.46 16.33
N ILE A 150 -25.06 10.22 16.97
CA ILE A 150 -24.29 11.18 17.75
C ILE A 150 -22.78 11.02 17.49
N ARG A 151 -22.35 11.01 16.23
CA ARG A 151 -21.11 11.72 15.86
C ARG A 151 -21.50 12.84 14.91
N LYS A 152 -22.31 13.78 15.41
CA LYS A 152 -22.33 15.10 14.81
C LYS A 152 -20.88 15.60 14.83
N PRO A 153 -20.39 16.29 13.80
CA PRO A 153 -19.13 17.01 13.91
C PRO A 153 -19.39 18.16 14.88
N VAL A 154 -19.31 17.86 16.19
CA VAL A 154 -19.52 18.84 17.26
C VAL A 154 -18.57 20.01 17.03
N GLY A 155 -17.36 19.78 16.52
CA GLY A 155 -16.44 20.83 16.10
C GLY A 155 -16.97 21.77 15.00
N VAL A 156 -17.63 21.26 13.94
CA VAL A 156 -18.20 22.09 12.86
C VAL A 156 -19.38 22.93 13.38
N ILE A 157 -20.28 22.30 14.14
CA ILE A 157 -21.48 22.98 14.68
C ILE A 157 -21.08 23.98 15.76
N MET A 158 -20.17 23.63 16.66
CA MET A 158 -19.67 24.52 17.70
C MET A 158 -18.82 25.64 17.10
N GLY A 159 -17.95 25.36 16.13
CA GLY A 159 -17.16 26.39 15.45
C GLY A 159 -18.00 27.42 14.69
N ALA A 160 -19.10 26.97 14.06
CA ALA A 160 -20.09 27.85 13.44
C ALA A 160 -20.91 28.66 14.48
N LEU A 161 -21.24 28.07 15.63
CA LEU A 161 -21.98 28.73 16.72
C LEU A 161 -21.14 29.74 17.51
N TYR A 162 -19.84 29.48 17.69
CA TYR A 162 -18.94 30.37 18.43
C TYR A 162 -18.20 31.38 17.55
N GLY A 163 -18.45 31.38 16.23
CA GLY A 163 -17.81 32.29 15.28
C GLY A 163 -16.28 32.11 15.21
N THR A 164 -15.78 30.95 15.63
CA THR A 164 -14.34 30.67 15.82
C THR A 164 -13.72 29.85 14.70
N THR A 165 -14.48 29.30 13.75
CA THR A 165 -13.90 28.58 12.61
C THR A 165 -14.17 29.28 11.28
N SER A 166 -13.09 29.64 10.58
CA SER A 166 -13.05 29.98 9.15
C SER A 166 -13.20 28.73 8.27
N MET A 167 -13.82 27.66 8.78
CA MET A 167 -13.84 26.37 8.09
C MET A 167 -14.82 26.40 6.92
N SER A 168 -14.32 26.19 5.70
CA SER A 168 -15.17 26.18 4.51
C SER A 168 -16.18 25.02 4.53
N LEU A 169 -17.36 25.21 3.91
CA LEU A 169 -18.40 24.17 3.79
C LEU A 169 -17.87 22.89 3.11
N LYS A 170 -16.89 23.02 2.21
CA LYS A 170 -16.24 21.88 1.53
C LYS A 170 -15.50 20.99 2.50
N VAL A 171 -14.73 21.61 3.40
CA VAL A 171 -13.93 20.97 4.45
C VAL A 171 -14.86 20.23 5.41
N ALA A 172 -15.90 20.90 5.94
CA ALA A 172 -16.90 20.28 6.81
C ALA A 172 -17.59 19.05 6.17
N ASN A 173 -17.99 19.13 4.90
CA ASN A 173 -18.60 18.02 4.18
C ASN A 173 -17.65 16.83 4.00
N MET A 174 -16.36 17.08 3.75
CA MET A 174 -15.38 16.00 3.65
C MET A 174 -15.18 15.31 5.00
N SER A 175 -14.99 16.08 6.09
CA SER A 175 -14.85 15.51 7.44
C SER A 175 -16.01 14.59 7.79
N TYR A 176 -17.25 15.03 7.54
CA TYR A 176 -18.43 14.22 7.75
C TYR A 176 -18.42 12.93 6.92
N ARG A 177 -18.04 13.03 5.64
CA ARG A 177 -17.94 11.87 4.74
C ARG A 177 -16.88 10.87 5.21
N LEU A 178 -15.71 11.31 5.64
CA LEU A 178 -14.65 10.43 6.16
C LEU A 178 -15.08 9.72 7.44
N THR A 179 -15.77 10.44 8.33
CA THR A 179 -16.35 9.90 9.57
C THR A 179 -17.45 8.88 9.28
N ASP A 180 -18.39 9.18 8.35
CA ASP A 180 -19.46 8.25 7.94
C ASP A 180 -18.93 6.98 7.25
N LEU A 181 -17.70 7.03 6.74
CA LEU A 181 -17.03 5.88 6.16
C LEU A 181 -16.13 5.12 7.16
N GLY A 182 -15.93 5.67 8.36
CA GLY A 182 -15.09 5.08 9.41
C GLY A 182 -13.61 5.01 9.03
N MET A 183 -13.12 5.92 8.19
CA MET A 183 -11.77 5.83 7.60
C MET A 183 -10.64 5.86 8.65
N GLU A 184 -10.83 6.57 9.77
CA GLU A 184 -9.89 6.64 10.90
C GLU A 184 -9.64 5.27 11.55
N GLU A 185 -10.68 4.44 11.57
CA GLU A 185 -10.69 3.13 12.22
C GLU A 185 -10.23 2.02 11.26
N GLU A 186 -10.07 2.33 9.97
CA GLU A 186 -9.70 1.33 8.97
C GLU A 186 -8.21 0.98 9.05
N GLU A 187 -7.94 -0.26 9.45
CA GLU A 187 -6.59 -0.83 9.48
C GLU A 187 -5.91 -0.83 8.12
N TRP A 188 -6.70 -0.76 7.04
CA TRP A 188 -6.16 -0.69 5.69
C TRP A 188 -5.25 0.53 5.48
N PHE A 189 -5.58 1.71 5.99
CA PHE A 189 -4.74 2.90 5.79
C PHE A 189 -3.42 2.83 6.56
N LYS A 190 -3.38 2.01 7.61
CA LYS A 190 -2.26 1.94 8.55
C LYS A 190 -1.21 0.92 8.13
N ARG A 191 -1.51 -0.03 7.23
CA ARG A 191 -0.59 -1.13 6.87
C ARG A 191 0.43 -0.75 5.79
N VAL A 192 1.61 -1.36 5.83
CA VAL A 192 2.68 -1.08 4.86
C VAL A 192 2.43 -1.73 3.50
N TRP A 193 1.88 -2.94 3.44
CA TRP A 193 1.55 -3.59 2.17
C TRP A 193 0.46 -2.84 1.41
N THR A 194 -0.58 -2.39 2.11
CA THR A 194 -1.68 -1.63 1.50
C THR A 194 -1.23 -0.27 0.95
N PHE A 195 -0.14 0.29 1.46
CA PHE A 195 0.51 1.47 0.88
C PHE A 195 1.00 1.21 -0.54
N GLN A 196 1.75 0.13 -0.71
CA GLN A 196 2.27 -0.32 -2.00
C GLN A 196 1.10 -0.59 -2.96
N GLU A 197 0.11 -1.36 -2.50
CA GLU A 197 -1.07 -1.69 -3.29
C GLU A 197 -1.82 -0.43 -3.77
N ALA A 198 -1.93 0.58 -2.92
CA ALA A 198 -2.56 1.86 -3.25
C ALA A 198 -1.75 2.66 -4.27
N ILE A 199 -0.43 2.74 -4.10
CA ILE A 199 0.47 3.49 -4.99
C ILE A 199 0.42 2.95 -6.42
N PHE A 200 0.48 1.63 -6.58
CA PHE A 200 0.47 1.01 -7.92
C PHE A 200 -0.92 1.00 -8.58
N SER A 201 -1.98 1.24 -7.82
CA SER A 201 -3.35 1.15 -8.35
C SER A 201 -3.71 2.37 -9.20
N LYS A 202 -4.14 2.12 -10.44
CA LYS A 202 -4.70 3.16 -11.34
C LYS A 202 -5.94 3.84 -10.78
N SER A 203 -6.77 3.08 -10.07
CA SER A 203 -8.00 3.55 -9.42
C SER A 203 -8.33 2.69 -8.21
N LEU A 204 -8.79 3.33 -7.13
CA LEU A 204 -9.16 2.71 -5.87
C LEU A 204 -10.65 2.87 -5.64
N LYS A 205 -11.36 1.76 -5.39
CA LYS A 205 -12.76 1.76 -4.97
C LYS A 205 -12.88 1.15 -3.59
N TYR A 206 -13.33 1.94 -2.62
CA TYR A 206 -13.57 1.49 -1.26
C TYR A 206 -14.94 0.81 -1.15
N VAL A 207 -14.95 -0.40 -0.61
CA VAL A 207 -16.15 -1.23 -0.46
C VAL A 207 -16.44 -1.41 1.03
N THR A 208 -17.49 -0.75 1.52
CA THR A 208 -17.87 -0.80 2.95
C THR A 208 -18.26 -2.21 3.38
N TYR A 209 -18.35 -2.43 4.70
CA TYR A 209 -18.84 -3.70 5.22
C TYR A 209 -20.25 -4.06 4.73
N SER A 210 -21.11 -3.05 4.56
CA SER A 210 -22.47 -3.18 3.99
C SER A 210 -22.51 -3.39 2.47
N GLY A 211 -21.37 -3.32 1.78
CA GLY A 211 -21.28 -3.49 0.33
C GLY A 211 -21.56 -2.21 -0.47
N ARG A 212 -21.52 -1.02 0.16
CA ARG A 212 -21.55 0.26 -0.57
C ARG A 212 -20.19 0.52 -1.21
N HIS A 213 -20.20 1.03 -2.43
CA HIS A 213 -18.98 1.36 -3.18
C HIS A 213 -18.76 2.87 -3.18
N HIS A 214 -17.54 3.30 -2.87
CA HIS A 214 -17.12 4.69 -2.88
C HIS A 214 -15.85 4.83 -3.73
N ASP A 215 -15.77 5.91 -4.51
CA ASP A 215 -14.56 6.25 -5.23
C ASP A 215 -13.51 6.79 -4.26
N LEU A 216 -12.52 5.95 -3.91
CA LEU A 216 -11.48 6.33 -2.97
C LEU A 216 -10.43 7.21 -3.64
N THR A 217 -10.16 7.02 -4.93
CA THR A 217 -9.29 7.92 -5.70
C THR A 217 -9.83 9.35 -5.67
N ASP A 218 -11.13 9.55 -5.99
CA ASP A 218 -11.76 10.87 -5.90
C ASP A 218 -11.70 11.49 -4.49
N ILE A 219 -11.85 10.67 -3.45
CA ILE A 219 -11.73 11.14 -2.06
C ILE A 219 -10.29 11.61 -1.78
N LEU A 220 -9.29 10.80 -2.14
CA LEU A 220 -7.88 11.11 -1.91
C LEU A 220 -7.43 12.34 -2.70
N ASP A 221 -7.83 12.46 -3.97
CA ASP A 221 -7.53 13.63 -4.80
C ASP A 221 -8.09 14.91 -4.19
N LYS A 222 -9.34 14.86 -3.69
CA LYS A 222 -9.95 16.00 -2.99
C LYS A 222 -9.24 16.35 -1.70
N ILE A 223 -8.75 15.36 -0.95
CA ILE A 223 -7.93 15.63 0.25
C ILE A 223 -6.67 16.39 -0.15
N THR A 224 -5.94 15.92 -1.16
CA THR A 224 -4.69 16.59 -1.57
C THR A 224 -4.94 17.99 -2.14
N ASP A 225 -5.98 18.19 -2.95
CA ASP A 225 -6.34 19.51 -3.50
C ASP A 225 -6.71 20.51 -2.41
N MET A 226 -7.37 20.04 -1.35
CA MET A 226 -7.64 20.88 -0.19
C MET A 226 -6.31 21.24 0.50
N SER A 227 -5.44 20.25 0.77
CA SER A 227 -4.17 20.45 1.51
C SER A 227 -3.25 21.47 0.84
N GLU A 228 -3.24 21.53 -0.50
CA GLU A 228 -2.45 22.50 -1.27
C GLU A 228 -3.06 23.92 -1.29
N GLY A 229 -4.37 24.08 -1.07
CA GLY A 229 -5.09 25.35 -1.23
C GLY A 229 -4.98 26.30 -0.04
N LYS A 230 -5.12 25.80 1.20
CA LYS A 230 -5.01 26.55 2.47
C LYS A 230 -4.68 25.59 3.63
N PRO A 231 -3.41 25.50 4.07
CA PRO A 231 -2.99 24.51 5.07
C PRO A 231 -3.77 24.57 6.40
N GLY A 232 -4.08 25.78 6.89
CA GLY A 232 -4.67 25.95 8.23
C GLY A 232 -6.14 25.53 8.38
N ASP A 233 -6.89 25.32 7.29
CA ASP A 233 -8.30 24.87 7.39
C ASP A 233 -8.43 23.34 7.51
N ILE A 234 -7.32 22.61 7.35
CA ILE A 234 -7.29 21.15 7.16
C ILE A 234 -6.67 20.42 8.34
N ASP A 235 -5.84 21.10 9.11
CA ASP A 235 -5.25 20.56 10.33
C ASP A 235 -6.35 19.98 11.25
N ASP A 236 -7.50 20.66 11.39
CA ASP A 236 -8.66 20.18 12.18
C ASP A 236 -9.31 18.88 11.63
N ILE A 237 -9.26 18.61 10.32
CA ILE A 237 -9.78 17.36 9.71
C ILE A 237 -8.77 16.23 9.82
N LEU A 238 -7.50 16.57 9.59
CA LEU A 238 -6.42 15.61 9.45
C LEU A 238 -5.75 15.25 10.77
N GLU A 239 -5.98 16.01 11.85
CA GLU A 239 -5.53 15.65 13.20
C GLU A 239 -5.86 14.18 13.55
N HIS A 240 -6.96 13.65 13.02
CA HIS A 240 -7.39 12.27 13.22
C HIS A 240 -7.17 11.36 12.00
N ASN A 241 -6.80 11.91 10.83
CA ASN A 241 -6.70 11.21 9.54
C ASN A 241 -5.32 11.34 8.86
N HIS A 242 -4.24 11.54 9.62
CA HIS A 242 -2.89 11.74 9.07
C HIS A 242 -2.45 10.65 8.07
N GLU A 243 -2.88 9.40 8.26
CA GLU A 243 -2.54 8.30 7.34
C GLU A 243 -3.20 8.43 5.96
N LEU A 244 -4.42 8.99 5.89
CA LEU A 244 -5.10 9.24 4.61
C LEU A 244 -4.43 10.37 3.83
N ASP A 245 -4.09 11.47 4.50
CA ASP A 245 -3.40 12.60 3.87
C ASP A 245 -2.02 12.19 3.35
N ARG A 246 -1.22 11.53 4.20
CA ARG A 246 0.08 10.96 3.82
C ARG A 246 -0.04 10.03 2.61
N LEU A 247 -1.05 9.17 2.58
CA LEU A 247 -1.30 8.28 1.46
C LEU A 247 -1.66 9.07 0.19
N SER A 248 -2.57 10.04 0.30
CA SER A 248 -3.01 10.86 -0.84
C SER A 248 -1.83 11.59 -1.49
N TYR A 249 -0.98 12.20 -0.66
CA TYR A 249 0.22 12.89 -1.12
C TYR A 249 1.25 11.92 -1.71
N ALA A 250 1.41 10.73 -1.14
CA ALA A 250 2.27 9.67 -1.69
C ALA A 250 1.88 9.27 -3.11
N ILE A 251 0.59 9.00 -3.32
CA ILE A 251 0.04 8.60 -4.61
C ILE A 251 0.28 9.72 -5.63
N ARG A 252 0.00 10.98 -5.25
CA ARG A 252 0.18 12.13 -6.14
C ARG A 252 1.64 12.33 -6.55
N GLU A 253 2.57 12.25 -5.61
CA GLU A 253 4.00 12.41 -5.91
C GLU A 253 4.55 11.25 -6.74
N TYR A 254 4.03 10.03 -6.54
CA TYR A 254 4.37 8.87 -7.38
C TYR A 254 3.97 9.09 -8.83
N TYR A 255 2.72 9.50 -9.08
CA TYR A 255 2.25 9.79 -10.44
C TYR A 255 2.93 11.00 -11.09
N LYS A 256 3.44 11.95 -10.28
CA LYS A 256 4.26 13.07 -10.78
C LYS A 256 5.72 12.69 -11.03
N GLY A 257 6.14 11.45 -10.74
CA GLY A 257 7.53 11.01 -10.85
C GLY A 257 8.46 11.70 -9.85
N LYS A 258 7.92 12.17 -8.72
CA LYS A 258 8.64 12.93 -7.68
C LYS A 258 8.98 12.09 -6.46
N THR A 259 8.63 10.80 -6.46
CA THR A 259 8.90 9.89 -5.37
C THR A 259 10.40 9.60 -5.27
N ASP A 260 10.98 9.90 -4.11
CA ASP A 260 12.35 9.53 -3.77
C ASP A 260 12.41 8.59 -2.56
N LEU A 261 13.58 8.00 -2.35
CA LEU A 261 13.85 7.04 -1.26
C LEU A 261 13.44 7.57 0.12
N VAL A 262 13.83 8.79 0.46
CA VAL A 262 13.55 9.40 1.77
C VAL A 262 12.05 9.55 1.96
N GLU A 263 11.35 9.98 0.93
CA GLU A 263 9.91 10.22 0.97
C GLU A 263 9.11 8.91 1.06
N VAL A 264 9.49 7.85 0.34
CA VAL A 264 8.84 6.55 0.47
C VAL A 264 9.07 5.96 1.86
N MET A 265 10.30 6.03 2.37
CA MET A 265 10.62 5.51 3.70
C MET A 265 9.92 6.30 4.81
N SER A 266 9.83 7.63 4.71
CA SER A 266 9.18 8.47 5.71
C SER A 266 7.69 8.12 5.84
N LYS A 267 7.03 7.77 4.73
CA LYS A 267 5.63 7.35 4.66
C LYS A 267 5.41 5.89 5.04
N ALA A 268 6.39 5.03 4.83
CA ALA A 268 6.30 3.60 5.14
C ALA A 268 6.67 3.26 6.59
N CYS A 269 7.62 3.98 7.21
CA CYS A 269 8.19 3.57 8.51
C CYS A 269 7.21 3.59 9.69
N TRP A 270 6.17 4.43 9.60
CA TRP A 270 5.10 4.54 10.62
C TRP A 270 3.97 3.53 10.45
N ARG A 271 3.99 2.76 9.36
CA ARG A 271 2.91 1.84 9.05
C ARG A 271 3.04 0.52 9.81
N ASN A 272 1.89 -0.02 10.20
CA ASN A 272 1.71 -1.33 10.80
C ASN A 272 2.25 -2.41 9.87
N ARG A 273 2.95 -3.38 10.46
CA ARG A 273 3.62 -4.48 9.76
C ARG A 273 3.52 -5.76 10.56
N THR A 274 3.56 -6.89 9.85
CA THR A 274 3.56 -8.22 10.49
C THR A 274 5.00 -8.66 10.76
N LYS A 275 5.91 -8.38 9.83
CA LYS A 275 7.36 -8.57 10.00
C LYS A 275 8.09 -7.27 9.69
N ASP A 276 9.22 -7.02 10.35
CA ASP A 276 10.00 -5.80 10.09
C ASP A 276 10.51 -5.72 8.63
N HIS A 277 10.78 -6.87 8.00
CA HIS A 277 11.14 -6.99 6.59
C HIS A 277 10.08 -6.42 5.64
N ASP A 278 8.80 -6.43 6.03
CA ASP A 278 7.70 -5.97 5.17
C ASP A 278 7.85 -4.50 4.79
N VAL A 279 8.44 -3.67 5.67
CA VAL A 279 8.70 -2.25 5.36
C VAL A 279 9.73 -2.13 4.25
N VAL A 280 10.80 -2.93 4.33
CA VAL A 280 11.86 -2.92 3.32
C VAL A 280 11.31 -3.36 1.97
N TYR A 281 10.59 -4.49 1.92
CA TYR A 281 10.02 -4.98 0.66
C TYR A 281 8.93 -4.07 0.11
N GLY A 282 8.09 -3.48 0.97
CA GLY A 282 7.10 -2.48 0.61
C GLY A 282 7.73 -1.27 -0.09
N VAL A 283 8.77 -0.70 0.53
CA VAL A 283 9.56 0.44 0.00
C VAL A 283 10.28 0.06 -1.29
N MET A 284 10.90 -1.13 -1.34
CA MET A 284 11.68 -1.59 -2.50
C MET A 284 10.83 -1.61 -3.75
N ALA A 285 9.63 -2.18 -3.68
CA ALA A 285 8.79 -2.28 -4.86
C ALA A 285 8.42 -0.89 -5.38
N VAL A 286 8.00 0.04 -4.50
CA VAL A 286 7.62 1.41 -4.88
C VAL A 286 8.77 2.16 -5.56
N LEU A 287 10.01 1.88 -5.17
CA LEU A 287 11.21 2.47 -5.75
C LEU A 287 11.73 1.73 -7.01
N GLY A 288 11.00 0.72 -7.50
CA GLY A 288 11.36 0.00 -8.72
C GLY A 288 12.33 -1.17 -8.51
N TYR A 289 12.64 -1.56 -7.27
CA TYR A 289 13.50 -2.70 -6.94
C TYR A 289 12.76 -4.04 -6.92
N ALA A 290 11.80 -4.24 -7.84
CA ALA A 290 10.86 -5.38 -7.85
C ALA A 290 11.49 -6.75 -8.17
N THR A 291 12.79 -6.81 -8.48
CA THR A 291 13.54 -8.05 -8.77
C THR A 291 14.45 -8.48 -7.62
N LEU A 292 14.49 -7.74 -6.52
CA LEU A 292 15.20 -8.17 -5.31
C LEU A 292 14.51 -9.42 -4.73
N PRO A 293 15.23 -10.54 -4.52
CA PRO A 293 14.64 -11.74 -3.94
C PRO A 293 14.07 -11.49 -2.53
N VAL A 294 12.85 -11.95 -2.28
CA VAL A 294 12.21 -11.84 -0.97
C VAL A 294 12.65 -12.99 -0.07
N ARG A 295 13.33 -12.64 1.02
CA ARG A 295 13.87 -13.54 2.05
C ARG A 295 13.41 -13.10 3.46
N TYR A 296 12.77 -14.02 4.18
CA TYR A 296 12.32 -13.80 5.56
C TYR A 296 13.13 -14.60 6.58
N ASP A 297 14.06 -15.43 6.10
CA ASP A 297 14.98 -16.28 6.84
C ASP A 297 16.27 -15.56 7.26
N ILE A 298 16.49 -14.34 6.76
CA ILE A 298 17.65 -13.50 7.09
C ILE A 298 17.30 -12.45 8.14
N THR A 299 18.32 -11.94 8.82
CA THR A 299 18.19 -10.79 9.72
C THR A 299 17.88 -9.51 8.95
N LEU A 300 17.37 -8.50 9.65
CA LEU A 300 17.12 -7.18 9.04
C LEU A 300 18.42 -6.50 8.60
N GLU A 301 19.53 -6.76 9.29
CA GLU A 301 20.85 -6.25 8.92
C GLU A 301 21.32 -6.84 7.60
N GLU A 302 21.27 -8.17 7.46
CA GLU A 302 21.60 -8.86 6.20
C GLU A 302 20.68 -8.41 5.05
N LEU A 303 19.40 -8.17 5.33
CA LEU A 303 18.48 -7.64 4.32
C LEU A 303 18.88 -6.22 3.90
N ASN A 304 19.20 -5.34 4.84
CA ASN A 304 19.65 -3.98 4.52
C ASN A 304 20.95 -4.02 3.69
N GLU A 305 21.90 -4.90 4.03
CA GLU A 305 23.09 -5.10 3.20
C GLU A 305 22.75 -5.56 1.79
N ALA A 306 21.85 -6.54 1.66
CA ALA A 306 21.44 -7.04 0.35
C ALA A 306 20.78 -5.94 -0.50
N VAL A 307 19.94 -5.12 0.11
CA VAL A 307 19.31 -3.95 -0.54
C VAL A 307 20.35 -2.96 -1.02
N VAL A 308 21.29 -2.55 -0.15
CA VAL A 308 22.33 -1.56 -0.52
C VAL A 308 23.20 -2.09 -1.65
N ARG A 309 23.64 -3.36 -1.57
CA ARG A 309 24.42 -3.99 -2.64
C ARG A 309 23.63 -4.07 -3.94
N TYR A 310 22.35 -4.40 -3.86
CA TYR A 310 21.46 -4.48 -5.01
C TYR A 310 21.28 -3.11 -5.66
N ALA A 311 20.92 -2.08 -4.89
CA ALA A 311 20.78 -0.72 -5.39
C ALA A 311 22.07 -0.18 -6.02
N TYR A 312 23.22 -0.43 -5.38
CA TYR A 312 24.52 -0.07 -5.94
C TYR A 312 24.81 -0.77 -7.26
N SER A 313 24.43 -2.05 -7.39
CA SER A 313 24.57 -2.80 -8.66
C SER A 313 23.71 -2.21 -9.79
N GLN A 314 22.63 -1.48 -9.44
CA GLN A 314 21.79 -0.74 -10.38
C GLN A 314 22.25 0.72 -10.58
N GLY A 315 23.36 1.13 -9.97
CA GLY A 315 23.89 2.49 -10.06
C GLY A 315 23.21 3.51 -9.15
N ASP A 316 22.33 3.10 -8.23
CA ASP A 316 21.70 3.99 -7.26
C ASP A 316 22.52 4.08 -5.97
N ILE A 317 23.12 5.25 -5.76
CA ILE A 317 23.93 5.57 -4.58
C ILE A 317 23.12 6.23 -3.45
N SER A 318 21.83 6.47 -3.62
CA SER A 318 20.98 7.10 -2.58
C SER A 318 20.91 6.26 -1.29
N TRP A 319 21.08 4.95 -1.44
CA TRP A 319 21.11 3.94 -0.38
C TRP A 319 22.34 3.99 0.53
N LEU A 320 23.40 4.71 0.14
CA LEU A 320 24.57 4.93 1.01
C LEU A 320 24.20 5.68 2.30
N SER A 321 23.05 6.37 2.32
CA SER A 321 22.54 7.07 3.50
C SER A 321 21.78 6.18 4.51
N VAL A 322 21.51 4.93 4.13
CA VAL A 322 20.54 4.02 4.78
C VAL A 322 21.16 2.66 5.13
N GLY A 323 22.50 2.54 5.15
CA GLY A 323 23.20 1.26 5.28
C GLY A 323 23.31 0.74 6.71
N GLY A 324 23.08 -0.57 6.88
CA GLY A 324 23.49 -1.33 8.07
C GLY A 324 25.01 -1.37 8.25
N ASN A 325 25.50 -2.07 9.28
CA ASN A 325 26.83 -1.92 9.92
C ASN A 325 28.04 -2.42 9.10
N THR A 326 28.04 -2.23 7.78
CA THR A 326 29.11 -2.64 6.84
C THR A 326 30.28 -1.67 6.73
N GLY A 327 30.29 -0.62 7.55
CA GLY A 327 31.54 -0.11 8.10
C GLY A 327 32.15 1.17 7.52
N LYS A 328 31.62 1.85 6.49
CA LYS A 328 32.18 3.17 6.05
C LYS A 328 31.15 4.13 5.42
N GLY A 329 29.92 4.24 5.95
CA GLY A 329 28.90 5.16 5.44
C GLY A 329 27.73 5.38 6.39
N PHE A 330 26.92 6.42 6.11
CA PHE A 330 25.79 6.91 6.91
C PHE A 330 24.79 5.80 7.29
N ILE A 331 24.41 5.78 8.57
CA ILE A 331 23.67 4.69 9.21
C ILE A 331 22.22 5.12 9.43
N GLN A 332 21.26 4.47 8.75
CA GLN A 332 19.85 4.52 9.15
C GLN A 332 19.16 3.19 8.83
N PRO A 333 18.64 2.47 9.83
CA PRO A 333 17.77 1.33 9.58
C PRO A 333 16.51 1.77 8.83
N VAL A 334 16.17 1.08 7.73
CA VAL A 334 14.99 1.38 6.87
C VAL A 334 13.67 1.41 7.65
N CYS A 335 13.60 0.74 8.80
CA CYS A 335 12.42 0.68 9.67
C CYS A 335 12.37 1.77 10.76
N GLN A 336 13.32 2.71 10.80
CA GLN A 336 13.42 3.75 11.84
C GLN A 336 13.27 5.17 11.28
N THR A 337 12.85 6.08 12.17
CA THR A 337 12.62 7.49 11.86
C THR A 337 13.93 8.27 11.68
N PHE A 338 13.95 9.18 10.70
CA PHE A 338 15.10 10.01 10.32
C PHE A 338 15.71 10.85 11.46
N THR A 339 14.96 11.08 12.55
CA THR A 339 15.43 11.88 13.70
C THR A 339 16.52 11.19 14.52
N ARG A 340 16.72 9.88 14.41
CA ARG A 340 17.73 9.13 15.17
C ARG A 340 19.16 9.37 14.69
N VAL A 341 19.36 9.69 13.40
CA VAL A 341 20.69 9.87 12.79
C VAL A 341 21.48 11.01 13.44
N GLY A 342 20.83 12.16 13.67
CA GLY A 342 21.49 13.33 14.26
C GLY A 342 21.87 13.15 15.74
N LYS A 343 21.12 12.34 16.50
CA LYS A 343 21.39 12.11 17.93
C LYS A 343 22.48 11.05 18.15
N TYR A 344 22.45 9.95 17.41
CA TYR A 344 23.44 8.87 17.53
C TYR A 344 24.82 9.31 17.01
N TRP A 345 24.87 10.14 15.96
CA TRP A 345 26.12 10.73 15.48
C TRP A 345 26.78 11.66 16.51
N LYS A 346 25.98 12.43 17.26
CA LYS A 346 26.51 13.27 18.34
C LYS A 346 27.13 12.43 19.46
N SER A 347 26.49 11.33 19.86
CA SER A 347 27.00 10.49 20.95
C SER A 347 28.24 9.67 20.56
N VAL A 348 28.25 9.05 19.36
CA VAL A 348 29.36 8.17 18.94
C VAL A 348 30.63 8.97 18.61
N ASN A 349 30.51 10.17 18.02
CA ASN A 349 31.70 10.99 17.78
C ASN A 349 32.21 11.68 19.05
N LEU A 350 31.37 11.93 20.06
CA LEU A 350 31.83 12.43 21.36
C LEU A 350 32.64 11.37 22.12
N GLU A 351 32.31 10.08 22.01
CA GLU A 351 33.06 8.99 22.64
C GLU A 351 34.34 8.59 21.89
N GLN A 352 34.48 8.95 20.62
CA GLN A 352 35.72 8.71 19.83
C GLN A 352 36.65 9.93 19.77
N SER A 353 36.21 11.09 20.29
CA SER A 353 37.01 12.32 20.39
C SER A 353 37.35 12.72 21.83
N LEU A 354 37.06 11.83 22.79
CA LEU A 354 37.57 11.79 24.16
C LEU A 354 38.43 10.54 24.33
#